data_AF-A0A4Y6R9X2-F1
#
_entry.id   AF-A0A4Y6R9X2-F1
#
_cell.length_a   1.000
_cell.length_b   1.000
_cell.length_c   1.000
_cell.angle_alpha   90.00
_cell.angle_beta   90.00
_cell.angle_gamma   90.00
#
_symmetry.space_group_name_H-M   'P 1'
#
loop_
_entity.id
_entity.type
_entity.pdbx_description
1 polymer ?
#
loop_
_entity_poly.entity_id
_entity_poly.type
_entity_poly.pdbx_seq_one_letter_code
_entity_poly.pdbx_strand_id
1 'polypeptide(L)'
;MNDPIPNPLRKGAPSLADVAEPMEPGTKPHHMSDPWDIGETLCSLADNGDAISIYPTGGEDVIMARILSVDDDLPQFVLELNEGTTLPEGGATFVSWVQNAKLQFTINGEWEAYPERPNVYLTNFPSHCLVLERRESARLETPLGVYYLAAFVLEGRPYELQLYDFSAGGIGMRAHPRDTVGLYVGRKLSRVRLELGPDKVMIADLEIRLSRTFRSFLLGEQVQIGCRFLNLTDAMQDELKALLDHLGSSRKVR
;
A
#
# COMPACT_ATOMS: atom_id res chain seq x y z
N MET A 1 18.92 -14.21 25.72
CA MET A 1 18.03 -13.61 24.72
C MET A 1 17.80 -14.71 23.69
N ASN A 2 16.57 -15.20 23.52
CA ASN A 2 16.30 -16.20 22.48
C ASN A 2 16.58 -15.56 21.12
N ASP A 3 17.12 -16.33 20.18
CA ASP A 3 17.32 -15.81 18.83
C ASP A 3 15.96 -15.42 18.23
N PRO A 4 15.82 -14.22 17.65
CA PRO A 4 14.59 -13.79 17.01
C PRO A 4 14.30 -14.70 15.80
N ILE A 5 13.19 -15.44 15.86
CA ILE A 5 12.78 -16.35 14.79
C ILE A 5 11.77 -15.62 13.90
N PRO A 6 12.13 -15.27 12.64
CA PRO A 6 11.19 -14.64 11.74
C PRO A 6 10.15 -15.62 11.22
N ASN A 7 9.00 -15.09 10.78
CA ASN A 7 8.03 -15.86 10.02
C ASN A 7 8.67 -16.38 8.70
N PRO A 8 8.66 -17.70 8.44
CA PRO A 8 9.31 -18.28 7.26
C PRO A 8 8.59 -17.95 5.93
N LEU A 9 7.34 -17.50 5.97
CA LEU A 9 6.54 -17.16 4.79
C LEU A 9 6.55 -15.67 4.45
N ARG A 10 7.32 -14.87 5.19
CA ARG A 10 7.41 -13.42 5.00
C ARG A 10 8.06 -13.02 3.67
N LYS A 11 7.86 -11.78 3.24
CA LYS A 11 8.49 -11.21 2.03
C LYS A 11 10.04 -11.17 2.15
N GLY A 12 10.69 -11.12 0.98
CA GLY A 12 12.15 -11.04 0.85
C GLY A 12 12.75 -9.70 1.33
N ALA A 13 14.03 -9.48 1.06
CA ALA A 13 14.71 -8.23 1.44
C ALA A 13 14.05 -7.02 0.73
N PRO A 14 13.77 -5.92 1.45
CA PRO A 14 13.13 -4.74 0.87
C PRO A 14 14.08 -4.01 -0.10
N SER A 15 13.50 -3.35 -1.10
CA SER A 15 14.21 -2.58 -2.12
C SER A 15 13.80 -1.11 -2.14
N LEU A 16 14.51 -0.27 -2.90
CA LEU A 16 14.09 1.13 -3.10
C LEU A 16 12.75 1.27 -3.82
N ALA A 17 12.25 0.23 -4.49
CA ALA A 17 10.91 0.23 -5.08
C ALA A 17 9.80 0.15 -4.02
N ASP A 18 10.14 -0.23 -2.79
CA ASP A 18 9.21 -0.40 -1.66
C ASP A 18 9.16 0.83 -0.75
N VAL A 19 9.87 1.90 -1.11
CA VAL A 19 9.97 3.13 -0.30
C VAL A 19 8.58 3.72 0.01
N ALA A 20 8.38 4.05 1.27
CA ALA A 20 7.24 4.78 1.77
C ALA A 20 7.69 6.15 2.30
N GLU A 21 7.30 7.21 1.58
CA GLU A 21 7.63 8.58 2.00
C GLU A 21 6.92 9.00 3.29
N PRO A 22 7.54 9.87 4.12
CA PRO A 22 6.88 10.45 5.28
C PRO A 22 5.54 11.13 4.93
N MET A 23 4.68 11.29 5.92
CA MET A 23 3.42 12.00 5.79
C MET A 23 3.68 13.48 5.50
N GLU A 24 2.99 14.00 4.48
CA GLU A 24 3.11 15.40 4.10
C GLU A 24 2.51 16.32 5.18
N PRO A 25 3.06 17.53 5.37
CA PRO A 25 2.46 18.53 6.24
C PRO A 25 0.99 18.81 5.88
N GLY A 26 0.12 18.91 6.89
CA GLY A 26 -1.32 19.17 6.71
C GLY A 26 -2.17 17.91 6.47
N THR A 27 -1.57 16.73 6.40
CA THR A 27 -2.31 15.46 6.52
C THR A 27 -2.96 15.35 7.91
N LYS A 28 -4.03 14.56 8.02
CA LYS A 28 -4.79 14.35 9.27
C LYS A 28 -4.72 12.87 9.69
N PRO A 29 -3.56 12.36 10.12
CA PRO A 29 -3.46 11.01 10.64
C PRO A 29 -4.19 10.90 11.97
N HIS A 30 -4.64 9.69 12.32
CA HIS A 30 -5.01 9.39 13.69
C HIS A 30 -3.77 9.01 14.50
N HIS A 31 -3.82 9.25 15.80
CA HIS A 31 -2.77 8.86 16.73
C HIS A 31 -3.11 7.50 17.34
N MET A 32 -2.17 6.57 17.26
CA MET A 32 -2.21 5.27 17.92
C MET A 32 -1.14 5.26 19.01
N SER A 33 -1.56 5.32 20.27
CA SER A 33 -0.67 5.37 21.44
C SER A 33 -0.85 4.20 22.41
N ASP A 34 -1.83 3.34 22.16
CA ASP A 34 -2.02 2.14 22.96
C ASP A 34 -0.91 1.12 22.63
N PRO A 35 -0.12 0.65 23.63
CA PRO A 35 0.96 -0.30 23.39
C PRO A 35 0.50 -1.63 22.79
N TRP A 36 -0.73 -2.06 23.06
CA TRP A 36 -1.30 -3.27 22.48
C TRP A 36 -1.54 -3.07 20.97
N ASP A 37 -2.18 -1.98 20.59
CA ASP A 37 -2.44 -1.66 19.18
C ASP A 37 -1.14 -1.46 18.39
N ILE A 38 -0.14 -0.82 19.03
CA ILE A 38 1.22 -0.69 18.46
C ILE A 38 1.84 -2.09 18.27
N GLY A 39 1.79 -2.94 19.30
CA GLY A 39 2.31 -4.30 19.26
C GLY A 39 1.69 -5.12 18.13
N GLU A 40 0.36 -5.19 18.07
CA GLU A 40 -0.37 -5.90 17.01
C GLU A 40 0.00 -5.39 15.60
N THR A 41 0.15 -4.08 15.46
CA THR A 41 0.55 -3.46 14.19
C THR A 41 1.98 -3.86 13.80
N LEU A 42 2.93 -3.81 14.73
CA LEU A 42 4.31 -4.20 14.48
C LEU A 42 4.43 -5.72 14.23
N CYS A 43 3.65 -6.54 14.93
CA CYS A 43 3.56 -7.99 14.69
C CYS A 43 3.09 -8.27 13.27
N SER A 44 2.03 -7.60 12.81
CA SER A 44 1.55 -7.75 11.43
C SER A 44 2.61 -7.38 10.39
N LEU A 45 3.42 -6.35 10.63
CA LEU A 45 4.54 -5.97 9.75
C LEU A 45 5.63 -7.06 9.73
N ALA A 46 5.96 -7.63 10.91
CA ALA A 46 6.94 -8.71 11.04
C ALA A 46 6.49 -9.98 10.30
N ASP A 47 5.23 -10.38 10.51
CA ASP A 47 4.63 -11.57 9.91
C ASP A 47 4.60 -11.51 8.38
N ASN A 48 4.20 -10.36 7.84
CA ASN A 48 4.16 -10.16 6.39
C ASN A 48 5.56 -9.91 5.79
N GLY A 49 6.52 -9.48 6.59
CA GLY A 49 7.81 -8.98 6.11
C GLY A 49 7.67 -7.66 5.35
N ASP A 50 6.75 -6.80 5.79
CA ASP A 50 6.50 -5.52 5.15
C ASP A 50 7.72 -4.60 5.26
N ALA A 51 7.97 -3.85 4.19
CA ALA A 51 9.11 -2.94 4.12
C ALA A 51 8.90 -1.74 5.05
N ILE A 52 9.99 -1.32 5.70
CA ILE A 52 10.08 -0.10 6.49
C ILE A 52 11.12 0.82 5.84
N SER A 53 10.69 2.03 5.54
CA SER A 53 11.57 3.13 5.16
C SER A 53 11.98 3.92 6.39
N ILE A 54 13.28 4.05 6.60
CA ILE A 54 13.86 4.74 7.74
C ILE A 54 14.56 5.99 7.21
N TYR A 55 14.19 7.14 7.77
CA TYR A 55 14.76 8.45 7.46
C TYR A 55 15.51 8.96 8.69
N PRO A 56 16.85 8.76 8.74
CA PRO A 56 17.66 9.28 9.83
C PRO A 56 17.58 10.80 9.93
N THR A 57 17.62 11.33 11.15
CA THR A 57 17.63 12.77 11.38
C THR A 57 18.89 13.38 10.76
N GLY A 58 18.71 14.27 9.79
CA GLY A 58 19.82 14.90 9.07
C GLY A 58 20.50 14.01 8.03
N GLY A 59 19.97 12.81 7.76
CA GLY A 59 20.40 11.97 6.65
C GLY A 59 19.72 12.36 5.33
N GLU A 60 20.44 12.19 4.23
CA GLU A 60 19.89 12.39 2.88
C GLU A 60 19.28 11.11 2.29
N ASP A 61 19.83 9.95 2.67
CA ASP A 61 19.44 8.65 2.11
C ASP A 61 18.44 7.90 2.99
N VAL A 62 17.46 7.28 2.33
CA VAL A 62 16.51 6.36 2.97
C VAL A 62 17.16 5.00 3.19
N ILE A 63 16.98 4.45 4.39
CA ILE A 63 17.42 3.10 4.75
C ILE A 63 16.22 2.16 4.68
N MET A 64 16.37 1.07 3.93
CA MET A 64 15.33 0.03 3.83
C MET A 64 15.57 -1.07 4.87
N ALA A 65 14.51 -1.38 5.61
CA ALA A 65 14.52 -2.37 6.68
C ALA A 65 13.19 -3.11 6.75
N ARG A 66 13.08 -4.03 7.71
CA ARG A 66 11.86 -4.74 8.07
C ARG A 66 11.90 -5.13 9.55
N ILE A 67 10.74 -5.43 10.11
CA ILE A 67 10.70 -6.06 11.44
C ILE A 67 11.01 -7.55 11.27
N LEU A 68 12.00 -8.02 12.01
CA LEU A 68 12.39 -9.43 12.07
C LEU A 68 11.47 -10.21 13.00
N SER A 69 11.20 -9.65 14.18
CA SER A 69 10.30 -10.20 15.20
C SER A 69 9.86 -9.09 16.16
N VAL A 70 8.78 -9.34 16.87
CA VAL A 70 8.30 -8.53 18.01
C VAL A 70 8.40 -9.41 19.26
N ASP A 71 8.78 -8.84 20.39
CA ASP A 71 8.83 -9.57 21.65
C ASP A 71 7.41 -9.74 22.22
N ASP A 72 7.10 -10.95 22.71
CA ASP A 72 5.76 -11.30 23.19
C ASP A 72 5.44 -10.68 24.56
N ASP A 73 6.46 -10.37 25.36
CA ASP A 73 6.32 -9.95 26.76
C ASP A 73 6.74 -8.48 26.97
N LEU A 74 7.73 -8.00 26.22
CA LEU A 74 8.29 -6.66 26.33
C LEU A 74 7.89 -5.78 25.15
N PRO A 75 7.72 -4.46 25.33
CA PRO A 75 7.43 -3.53 24.24
C PRO A 75 8.71 -3.27 23.41
N GLN A 76 9.24 -4.32 22.79
CA GLN A 76 10.47 -4.32 22.01
C GLN A 76 10.26 -5.08 20.71
N PHE A 77 10.97 -4.66 19.68
CA PHE A 77 11.00 -5.37 18.40
C PHE A 77 12.42 -5.41 17.86
N VAL A 78 12.67 -6.40 17.02
CA VAL A 78 13.94 -6.58 16.34
C VAL A 78 13.79 -6.10 14.90
N LEU A 79 14.59 -5.13 14.52
CA LEU A 79 14.67 -4.59 13.18
C LEU A 79 15.82 -5.27 12.41
N GLU A 80 15.61 -5.56 11.13
CA GLU A 80 16.64 -6.08 10.23
C GLU A 80 16.75 -5.18 9.00
N LEU A 81 17.96 -4.68 8.76
CA LEU A 81 18.35 -3.89 7.59
C LEU A 81 18.90 -4.81 6.49
N ASN A 82 18.99 -4.27 5.28
CA ASN A 82 19.74 -4.91 4.21
C ASN A 82 21.23 -5.07 4.57
N GLU A 83 21.84 -6.15 4.09
CA GLU A 83 23.26 -6.45 4.32
C GLU A 83 24.16 -5.27 3.94
N GLY A 84 25.18 -5.00 4.75
CA GLY A 84 26.10 -3.88 4.56
C GLY A 84 25.54 -2.51 4.97
N THR A 85 24.30 -2.44 5.44
CA THR A 85 23.68 -1.20 5.93
C THR A 85 23.69 -1.16 7.45
N THR A 86 23.85 0.04 8.02
CA THR A 86 23.81 0.28 9.47
C THR A 86 22.91 1.49 9.75
N LEU A 87 22.29 1.52 10.92
CA LEU A 87 21.60 2.72 11.40
C LEU A 87 22.62 3.69 12.00
N PRO A 88 22.62 4.98 11.57
CA PRO A 88 23.42 6.00 12.23
C PRO A 88 22.91 6.27 13.65
N GLU A 89 23.73 6.94 14.46
CA GLU A 89 23.29 7.44 15.77
C GLU A 89 22.26 8.57 15.61
N GLY A 90 21.42 8.74 16.65
CA GLY A 90 20.40 9.78 16.69
C GLY A 90 19.00 9.28 16.30
N GLY A 91 18.03 10.18 16.23
CA GLY A 91 16.65 9.81 15.93
C GLY A 91 16.41 9.49 14.46
N ALA A 92 15.35 8.75 14.16
CA ALA A 92 14.89 8.50 12.79
C ALA A 92 13.37 8.43 12.72
N THR A 93 12.83 8.79 11.55
CA THR A 93 11.42 8.59 11.21
C THR A 93 11.26 7.29 10.44
N PHE A 94 10.38 6.42 10.91
CA PHE A 94 10.06 5.13 10.34
C PHE A 94 8.72 5.25 9.63
N VAL A 95 8.64 4.72 8.42
CA VAL A 95 7.43 4.77 7.60
C VAL A 95 7.20 3.40 6.97
N SER A 96 5.97 2.91 7.06
CA SER A 96 5.58 1.66 6.43
C SER A 96 4.13 1.71 5.95
N TRP A 97 3.75 0.71 5.14
CA TRP A 97 2.38 0.46 4.76
C TRP A 97 1.86 -0.74 5.54
N VAL A 98 0.89 -0.51 6.42
CA VAL A 98 0.15 -1.56 7.10
C VAL A 98 -1.18 -1.71 6.37
N GLN A 99 -1.33 -2.80 5.62
CA GLN A 99 -2.49 -3.01 4.75
C GLN A 99 -2.72 -1.81 3.79
N ASN A 100 -3.68 -0.93 4.11
CA ASN A 100 -4.04 0.24 3.31
C ASN A 100 -3.71 1.59 3.99
N ALA A 101 -3.21 1.53 5.23
CA ALA A 101 -2.83 2.70 6.01
C ALA A 101 -1.33 2.94 5.91
N LYS A 102 -0.93 4.21 5.86
CA LYS A 102 0.47 4.58 6.09
C LYS A 102 0.69 4.70 7.59
N LEU A 103 1.62 3.90 8.11
CA LEU A 103 2.11 4.00 9.48
C LEU A 103 3.36 4.89 9.49
N GLN A 104 3.47 5.80 10.45
CA GLN A 104 4.68 6.58 10.69
C GLN A 104 4.93 6.70 12.19
N PHE A 105 6.17 6.52 12.62
CA PHE A 105 6.58 6.77 14.01
C PHE A 105 8.04 7.23 14.05
N THR A 106 8.47 7.72 15.21
CA THR A 106 9.84 8.19 15.42
C THR A 106 10.45 7.46 16.61
N ILE A 107 11.72 7.06 16.47
CA ILE A 107 12.54 6.52 17.55
C ILE A 107 13.77 7.42 17.68
N ASN A 108 14.17 7.77 18.90
CA ASN A 108 15.23 8.74 19.18
C ASN A 108 16.60 8.08 19.41
N GLY A 109 16.97 7.12 18.56
CA GLY A 109 18.28 6.45 18.62
C GLY A 109 18.41 5.37 19.70
N GLU A 110 17.29 4.98 20.32
CA GLU A 110 17.22 3.89 21.30
C GLU A 110 17.23 2.52 20.60
N TRP A 111 18.31 2.22 19.86
CA TRP A 111 18.52 0.94 19.20
C TRP A 111 19.92 0.39 19.45
N GLU A 112 20.00 -0.92 19.64
CA GLU A 112 21.25 -1.62 19.91
C GLU A 112 21.50 -2.69 18.85
N ALA A 113 22.63 -2.61 18.15
CA ALA A 113 23.01 -3.62 17.17
C ALA A 113 23.38 -4.94 17.86
N TYR A 114 22.99 -6.06 17.27
CA TYR A 114 23.41 -7.38 17.75
C TYR A 114 24.92 -7.59 17.48
N PRO A 115 25.71 -8.09 18.45
CA PRO A 115 27.17 -8.19 18.32
C PRO A 115 27.68 -8.95 17.08
N GLU A 116 26.96 -9.98 16.64
CA GLU A 116 27.32 -10.81 15.48
C GLU A 116 26.46 -10.53 14.24
N ARG A 117 25.48 -9.62 14.34
CA ARG A 117 24.55 -9.26 13.27
C ARG A 117 24.41 -7.74 13.21
N PRO A 118 25.40 -7.01 12.64
CA PRO A 118 25.45 -5.55 12.69
C PRO A 118 24.33 -4.85 11.91
N ASN A 119 23.61 -5.56 11.05
CA ASN A 119 22.42 -5.09 10.36
C ASN A 119 21.12 -5.40 11.12
N VAL A 120 21.20 -5.91 12.35
CA VAL A 120 20.04 -6.30 13.17
C VAL A 120 20.09 -5.54 14.48
N TYR A 121 18.98 -4.92 14.83
CA TYR A 121 18.88 -3.98 15.95
C TYR A 121 17.71 -4.34 16.85
N LEU A 122 17.95 -4.39 18.16
CA LEU A 122 16.88 -4.37 19.16
C LEU A 122 16.46 -2.92 19.40
N THR A 123 15.16 -2.67 19.44
CA THR A 123 14.60 -1.33 19.68
C THR A 123 13.33 -1.42 20.50
N ASN A 124 13.05 -0.37 21.28
CA ASN A 124 11.80 -0.25 22.02
C ASN A 124 10.64 0.16 21.08
N PHE A 125 9.41 -0.10 21.50
CA PHE A 125 8.22 0.42 20.83
C PHE A 125 8.25 1.94 20.80
N PRO A 126 7.72 2.56 19.73
CA PRO A 126 7.49 4.00 19.74
C PRO A 126 6.45 4.36 20.80
N SER A 127 6.59 5.56 21.38
CA SER A 127 5.58 6.09 22.33
C SER A 127 4.20 6.28 21.68
N HIS A 128 4.17 6.51 20.37
CA HIS A 128 2.98 6.60 19.56
C HIS A 128 3.32 6.45 18.08
N CYS A 129 2.32 6.06 17.31
CA CYS A 129 2.34 6.02 15.86
C CYS A 129 1.29 6.99 15.30
N LEU A 130 1.61 7.55 14.13
CA LEU A 130 0.67 8.21 13.26
C LEU A 130 0.19 7.21 12.21
N VAL A 131 -1.12 7.13 12.02
CA VAL A 131 -1.72 6.22 11.06
C VAL A 131 -2.61 7.04 10.13
N LEU A 132 -2.27 7.05 8.84
CA LEU A 132 -2.99 7.78 7.81
C LEU A 132 -3.68 6.79 6.88
N GLU A 133 -4.99 6.68 7.05
CA GLU A 133 -5.85 5.98 6.10
C GLU A 133 -5.99 6.81 4.83
N ARG A 134 -5.39 6.36 3.73
CA ARG A 134 -5.43 7.09 2.46
C ARG A 134 -6.66 6.75 1.62
N ARG A 135 -7.50 5.82 2.08
CA ARG A 135 -8.67 5.35 1.33
C ARG A 135 -9.92 5.57 2.15
N GLU A 136 -10.82 6.36 1.61
CA GLU A 136 -12.17 6.58 2.15
C GLU A 136 -13.07 5.34 1.97
N SER A 137 -12.66 4.37 1.14
CA SER A 137 -13.41 3.14 0.87
C SER A 137 -12.50 1.95 0.61
N ALA A 138 -12.92 0.77 1.07
CA ALA A 138 -12.25 -0.49 0.77
C ALA A 138 -12.28 -0.79 -0.73
N ARG A 139 -11.16 -1.28 -1.27
CA ARG A 139 -11.06 -1.73 -2.66
C ARG A 139 -11.26 -3.24 -2.71
N LEU A 140 -12.10 -3.70 -3.63
CA LEU A 140 -12.29 -5.11 -3.93
C LEU A 140 -11.58 -5.42 -5.23
N GLU A 141 -10.69 -6.41 -5.19
CA GLU A 141 -10.13 -6.98 -6.42
C GLU A 141 -11.24 -7.56 -7.30
N THR A 142 -11.07 -7.53 -8.61
CA THR A 142 -12.05 -8.12 -9.54
C THR A 142 -11.99 -9.66 -9.48
N PRO A 143 -13.12 -10.38 -9.42
CA PRO A 143 -13.16 -11.84 -9.52
C PRO A 143 -12.43 -12.38 -10.75
N LEU A 144 -11.70 -13.48 -10.58
CA LEU A 144 -11.08 -14.19 -11.70
C LEU A 144 -12.14 -14.85 -12.59
N GLY A 145 -11.92 -14.85 -13.91
CA GLY A 145 -12.79 -15.50 -14.89
C GLY A 145 -14.03 -14.69 -15.30
N VAL A 146 -14.19 -13.47 -14.79
CA VAL A 146 -15.24 -12.53 -15.20
C VAL A 146 -14.58 -11.27 -15.73
N TYR A 147 -15.09 -10.74 -16.84
CA TYR A 147 -14.55 -9.52 -17.45
C TYR A 147 -15.04 -8.29 -16.70
N TYR A 148 -14.09 -7.56 -16.12
CA TYR A 148 -14.30 -6.21 -15.61
C TYR A 148 -13.45 -5.27 -16.45
N LEU A 149 -14.10 -4.37 -17.19
CA LEU A 149 -13.46 -3.59 -18.27
C LEU A 149 -13.81 -2.11 -18.18
N ALA A 150 -12.88 -1.26 -18.59
CA ALA A 150 -13.09 0.15 -18.86
C ALA A 150 -12.84 0.42 -20.35
N ALA A 151 -13.89 0.86 -21.04
CA ALA A 151 -13.83 1.22 -22.45
C ALA A 151 -14.09 2.73 -22.64
N PHE A 152 -13.22 3.40 -23.37
CA PHE A 152 -13.33 4.83 -23.66
C PHE A 152 -12.56 5.23 -24.92
N VAL A 153 -12.81 6.45 -25.42
CA VAL A 153 -12.07 7.03 -26.54
C VAL A 153 -11.32 8.27 -26.03
N LEU A 154 -10.03 8.33 -26.31
CA LEU A 154 -9.17 9.46 -25.96
C LEU A 154 -8.47 9.96 -27.22
N GLU A 155 -8.69 11.23 -27.57
CA GLU A 155 -8.08 11.86 -28.76
C GLU A 155 -8.28 11.03 -30.05
N GLY A 156 -9.46 10.42 -30.19
CA GLY A 156 -9.82 9.57 -31.33
C GLY A 156 -9.31 8.12 -31.27
N ARG A 157 -8.50 7.77 -30.26
CA ARG A 157 -8.00 6.41 -30.06
C ARG A 157 -8.89 5.65 -29.06
N PRO A 158 -9.39 4.44 -29.41
CA PRO A 158 -10.12 3.61 -28.47
C PRO A 158 -9.17 2.94 -27.47
N TYR A 159 -9.63 2.81 -26.22
CA TYR A 159 -8.98 2.10 -25.14
C TYR A 159 -9.96 1.09 -24.55
N GLU A 160 -9.45 -0.09 -24.24
CA GLU A 160 -10.14 -1.12 -23.47
C GLU A 160 -9.14 -1.69 -22.47
N LEU A 161 -9.38 -1.44 -21.18
CA LEU A 161 -8.45 -1.79 -20.10
C LEU A 161 -9.14 -2.67 -19.07
N GLN A 162 -8.45 -3.72 -18.63
CA GLN A 162 -8.95 -4.60 -17.58
C GLN A 162 -8.83 -3.93 -16.21
N LEU A 163 -9.91 -4.00 -15.43
CA LEU A 163 -9.88 -3.62 -14.02
C LEU A 163 -9.18 -4.73 -13.21
N TYR A 164 -8.36 -4.33 -12.24
CA TYR A 164 -7.82 -5.25 -11.23
C TYR A 164 -8.49 -5.05 -9.86
N ASP A 165 -8.99 -3.85 -9.58
CA ASP A 165 -9.78 -3.55 -8.39
C ASP A 165 -10.77 -2.40 -8.63
N PHE A 166 -11.72 -2.22 -7.72
CA PHE A 166 -12.55 -1.03 -7.64
C PHE A 166 -13.10 -0.80 -6.22
N SER A 167 -13.50 0.43 -5.92
CA SER A 167 -14.14 0.85 -4.68
C SER A 167 -15.23 1.88 -4.96
N ALA A 168 -15.89 2.39 -3.91
CA ALA A 168 -16.89 3.45 -4.04
C ALA A 168 -16.30 4.75 -4.63
N GLY A 169 -15.00 5.00 -4.44
CA GLY A 169 -14.32 6.23 -4.87
C GLY A 169 -13.57 6.13 -6.20
N GLY A 170 -13.36 4.94 -6.76
CA GLY A 170 -12.61 4.80 -8.00
C GLY A 170 -12.36 3.37 -8.45
N ILE A 171 -11.56 3.24 -9.51
CA ILE A 171 -11.17 1.96 -10.10
C ILE A 171 -9.65 1.86 -10.23
N GLY A 172 -9.16 0.64 -10.32
CA GLY A 172 -7.80 0.31 -10.68
C GLY A 172 -7.78 -0.52 -11.96
N MET A 173 -6.93 -0.14 -12.92
CA MET A 173 -6.72 -0.84 -14.18
C MET A 173 -5.26 -1.27 -14.35
N ARG A 174 -5.02 -2.28 -15.18
CA ARG A 174 -3.68 -2.71 -15.58
C ARG A 174 -3.61 -2.93 -17.08
N ALA A 175 -2.47 -2.59 -17.68
CA ALA A 175 -2.19 -2.83 -19.08
C ALA A 175 -0.69 -2.87 -19.37
N HIS A 176 -0.32 -3.40 -20.53
CA HIS A 176 1.03 -3.30 -21.05
C HIS A 176 1.36 -1.83 -21.36
N PRO A 177 2.60 -1.34 -21.13
CA PRO A 177 2.99 0.06 -21.37
C PRO A 177 2.52 0.66 -22.71
N ARG A 178 2.68 -0.10 -23.81
CA ARG A 178 2.21 0.27 -25.16
C ARG A 178 0.72 0.66 -25.27
N ASP A 179 -0.13 0.13 -24.39
CA ASP A 179 -1.58 0.36 -24.37
C ASP A 179 -1.98 1.52 -23.44
N THR A 180 -1.00 2.12 -22.76
CA THR A 180 -1.20 3.22 -21.81
C THR A 180 -0.72 4.57 -22.33
N VAL A 181 -0.38 4.64 -23.62
CA VAL A 181 0.05 5.89 -24.27
C VAL A 181 -1.01 6.97 -24.06
N GLY A 182 -0.60 8.15 -23.60
CA GLY A 182 -1.50 9.26 -23.30
C GLY A 182 -2.21 9.19 -21.95
N LEU A 183 -2.07 8.10 -21.18
CA LEU A 183 -2.67 7.94 -19.85
C LEU A 183 -1.70 8.38 -18.75
N TYR A 184 -1.74 9.66 -18.38
CA TYR A 184 -0.89 10.25 -17.34
C TYR A 184 -1.73 10.84 -16.18
N VAL A 185 -1.09 10.98 -15.01
CA VAL A 185 -1.72 11.52 -13.79
C VAL A 185 -2.28 12.94 -14.04
N GLY A 186 -3.51 13.18 -13.58
CA GLY A 186 -4.27 14.41 -13.79
C GLY A 186 -5.13 14.42 -15.06
N ARG A 187 -4.95 13.46 -15.98
CA ARG A 187 -5.79 13.37 -17.17
C ARG A 187 -7.21 12.94 -16.81
N LYS A 188 -8.19 13.59 -17.42
CA LYS A 188 -9.61 13.24 -17.31
C LYS A 188 -10.02 12.35 -18.48
N LEU A 189 -10.75 11.29 -18.18
CA LEU A 189 -11.35 10.36 -19.14
C LEU A 189 -12.86 10.58 -19.09
N SER A 190 -13.46 10.94 -20.21
CA SER A 190 -14.88 11.23 -20.27
C SER A 190 -15.68 10.03 -20.78
N ARG A 191 -16.88 9.86 -20.23
CA ARG A 191 -17.86 8.83 -20.64
C ARG A 191 -17.25 7.43 -20.69
N VAL A 192 -16.47 7.08 -19.67
CA VAL A 192 -15.88 5.75 -19.57
C VAL A 192 -17.00 4.76 -19.31
N ARG A 193 -17.16 3.81 -20.22
CA ARG A 193 -18.06 2.67 -20.04
C ARG A 193 -17.35 1.63 -19.18
N LEU A 194 -17.89 1.37 -18.00
CA LEU A 194 -17.38 0.44 -17.02
C LEU A 194 -18.26 -0.78 -16.98
N GLU A 195 -17.69 -1.94 -17.30
CA GLU A 195 -18.34 -3.24 -17.14
C GLU A 195 -17.90 -3.79 -15.78
N LEU A 196 -18.84 -3.84 -14.84
CA LEU A 196 -18.62 -4.18 -13.43
C LEU A 196 -19.19 -5.58 -13.13
N GLY A 197 -18.82 -6.55 -13.96
CA GLY A 197 -19.37 -7.90 -13.95
C GLY A 197 -20.34 -8.15 -15.12
N PRO A 198 -20.98 -9.32 -15.18
CA PRO A 198 -21.70 -9.78 -16.38
C PRO A 198 -22.92 -8.92 -16.72
N ASP A 199 -23.63 -8.43 -15.70
CA ASP A 199 -24.93 -7.76 -15.87
C ASP A 199 -24.88 -6.27 -15.51
N LYS A 200 -23.69 -5.72 -15.27
CA LYS A 200 -23.55 -4.35 -14.79
C LYS A 200 -22.70 -3.49 -15.69
N VAL A 201 -23.30 -2.40 -16.15
CA VAL A 201 -22.61 -1.35 -16.89
C VAL A 201 -22.88 -0.01 -16.22
N MET A 202 -21.83 0.76 -15.99
CA MET A 202 -21.89 2.14 -15.53
C MET A 202 -21.17 3.06 -16.52
N ILE A 203 -21.65 4.27 -16.72
CA ILE A 203 -20.92 5.30 -17.47
C ILE A 203 -20.50 6.39 -16.49
N ALA A 204 -19.21 6.65 -16.39
CA ALA A 204 -18.68 7.67 -15.48
C ALA A 204 -17.52 8.44 -16.11
N ASP A 205 -17.34 9.68 -15.65
CA ASP A 205 -16.12 10.43 -15.90
C ASP A 205 -15.08 10.07 -14.85
N LEU A 206 -13.82 9.94 -15.26
CA LEU A 206 -12.71 9.54 -14.39
C LEU A 206 -11.58 10.56 -14.44
N GLU A 207 -10.77 10.62 -13.38
CA GLU A 207 -9.45 11.28 -13.41
C GLU A 207 -8.37 10.28 -13.00
N ILE A 208 -7.29 10.22 -13.77
CA ILE A 208 -6.12 9.40 -13.45
C ILE A 208 -5.40 10.02 -12.26
N ARG A 209 -5.25 9.26 -11.18
CA ARG A 209 -4.57 9.66 -9.94
C ARG A 209 -3.29 8.87 -9.67
N LEU A 210 -3.08 7.75 -10.36
CA LEU A 210 -1.90 6.91 -10.25
C LEU A 210 -1.54 6.38 -11.64
N SER A 211 -0.25 6.41 -11.98
CA SER A 211 0.35 5.66 -13.08
C SER A 211 1.70 5.15 -12.61
N ARG A 212 1.84 3.83 -12.43
CA ARG A 212 3.05 3.20 -11.90
C ARG A 212 3.40 1.96 -12.71
N THR A 213 4.62 1.90 -13.20
CA THR A 213 5.16 0.69 -13.84
C THR A 213 5.59 -0.33 -12.78
N PHE A 214 5.33 -1.60 -13.05
CA PHE A 214 5.80 -2.73 -12.25
C PHE A 214 6.08 -3.94 -13.13
N ARG A 215 6.82 -4.93 -12.61
CA ARG A 215 7.11 -6.17 -13.33
C ARG A 215 6.21 -7.29 -12.80
N SER A 216 5.30 -7.75 -13.64
CA SER A 216 4.52 -8.97 -13.42
C SER A 216 5.36 -10.20 -13.76
N PHE A 217 5.24 -11.26 -12.97
CA PHE A 217 5.91 -12.53 -13.23
C PHE A 217 5.45 -13.17 -14.55
N LEU A 218 4.15 -13.12 -14.84
CA LEU A 218 3.55 -13.75 -16.03
C LEU A 218 3.50 -12.83 -17.25
N LEU A 219 3.21 -11.55 -17.04
CA LEU A 219 2.91 -10.60 -18.12
C LEU A 219 4.07 -9.63 -18.41
N GLY A 220 5.20 -9.80 -17.75
CA GLY A 220 6.35 -8.91 -17.90
C GLY A 220 6.05 -7.50 -17.38
N GLU A 221 6.57 -6.48 -18.05
CA GLU A 221 6.34 -5.09 -17.65
C GLU A 221 4.87 -4.70 -17.83
N GLN A 222 4.30 -4.09 -16.79
CA GLN A 222 2.91 -3.68 -16.72
C GLN A 222 2.82 -2.28 -16.11
N VAL A 223 1.74 -1.56 -16.44
CA VAL A 223 1.42 -0.27 -15.86
C VAL A 223 0.12 -0.39 -15.08
N GLN A 224 0.17 0.00 -13.81
CA GLN A 224 -0.98 0.13 -12.94
C GLN A 224 -1.52 1.56 -13.05
N ILE A 225 -2.80 1.68 -13.37
CA ILE A 225 -3.49 2.96 -13.54
C ILE A 225 -4.60 3.04 -12.50
N GLY A 226 -4.55 4.04 -11.62
CA GLY A 226 -5.59 4.30 -10.64
C GLY A 226 -6.41 5.51 -11.06
N CYS A 227 -7.73 5.35 -11.11
CA CYS A 227 -8.66 6.42 -11.45
C CYS A 227 -9.60 6.72 -10.28
N ARG A 228 -9.92 8.00 -10.06
CA ARG A 228 -11.05 8.42 -9.22
C ARG A 228 -12.28 8.70 -10.06
N PHE A 229 -13.46 8.45 -9.53
CA PHE A 229 -14.69 8.92 -10.16
C PHE A 229 -14.83 10.44 -10.07
N LEU A 230 -15.44 11.04 -11.08
CA LEU A 230 -15.83 12.44 -11.11
C LEU A 230 -17.36 12.53 -11.18
N ASN A 231 -17.95 13.37 -10.34
CA ASN A 231 -19.36 13.77 -10.42
C ASN A 231 -20.37 12.60 -10.45
N LEU A 232 -20.16 11.55 -9.64
CA LEU A 232 -21.17 10.51 -9.49
C LEU A 232 -22.43 11.07 -8.86
N THR A 233 -23.58 10.74 -9.43
CA THR A 233 -24.88 10.98 -8.80
C THR A 233 -25.06 10.07 -7.59
N ASP A 234 -25.90 10.48 -6.62
CA ASP A 234 -26.18 9.68 -5.43
C ASP A 234 -26.68 8.27 -5.79
N ALA A 235 -27.53 8.15 -6.81
CA ALA A 235 -28.01 6.87 -7.31
C ALA A 235 -26.88 5.95 -7.81
N MET A 236 -25.88 6.51 -8.51
CA MET A 236 -24.71 5.75 -8.97
C MET A 236 -23.81 5.33 -7.79
N GLN A 237 -23.69 6.19 -6.77
CA GLN A 237 -22.91 5.87 -5.56
C GLN A 237 -23.57 4.72 -4.79
N ASP A 238 -24.89 4.77 -4.60
CA ASP A 238 -25.65 3.71 -3.92
C ASP A 238 -25.57 2.38 -4.69
N GLU A 239 -25.69 2.45 -6.02
CA GLU A 239 -25.58 1.28 -6.89
C GLU A 239 -24.20 0.62 -6.81
N LEU A 240 -23.14 1.43 -6.80
CA LEU A 240 -21.76 0.96 -6.65
C LEU A 240 -21.52 0.36 -5.26
N LYS A 241 -22.06 0.98 -4.21
CA LYS A 241 -21.96 0.48 -2.84
C LYS A 241 -22.65 -0.89 -2.69
N ALA A 242 -23.87 -1.03 -3.20
CA ALA A 242 -24.59 -2.31 -3.18
C ALA A 242 -23.83 -3.42 -3.92
N LEU A 243 -23.19 -3.09 -5.04
CA LEU A 243 -22.38 -4.04 -5.81
C LEU A 243 -21.13 -4.48 -5.04
N LEU A 244 -20.45 -3.54 -4.36
CA LEU A 244 -19.31 -3.85 -3.49
C LEU A 244 -19.72 -4.73 -2.31
N ASP A 245 -20.85 -4.42 -1.65
CA ASP A 245 -21.36 -5.21 -0.52
C ASP A 245 -21.68 -6.66 -0.92
N HIS A 246 -22.28 -6.86 -2.11
CA HIS A 246 -22.59 -8.19 -2.65
C HIS A 246 -21.31 -9.01 -2.94
N LEU A 247 -20.32 -8.39 -3.57
CA LEU A 247 -19.03 -9.03 -3.86
C LEU A 247 -18.23 -9.35 -2.59
N GLY A 248 -18.20 -8.41 -1.62
CA GLY A 248 -17.56 -8.61 -0.34
C GLY A 248 -18.18 -9.76 0.45
N SER A 249 -19.51 -9.88 0.42
CA SER A 249 -20.24 -10.96 1.11
C SER A 249 -19.98 -12.33 0.47
N SER A 250 -19.93 -12.40 -0.86
CA SER A 250 -19.67 -13.65 -1.58
C SER A 250 -18.25 -14.21 -1.34
N ARG A 251 -17.28 -13.35 -0.96
CA ARG A 251 -15.93 -13.77 -0.58
C ARG A 251 -15.83 -14.36 0.82
N LYS A 252 -16.68 -13.93 1.76
CA LYS A 252 -16.67 -14.43 3.14
C LYS A 252 -17.30 -15.83 3.30
N VAL A 253 -17.99 -16.32 2.27
CA VAL A 253 -18.71 -17.61 2.28
C VAL A 253 -17.85 -18.75 1.69
N ARG A 254 -16.61 -18.46 1.26
CA ARG A 254 -15.60 -19.45 0.85
C ARG A 254 -14.51 -19.57 1.89
#